data_AF-A0A7C1SZ71-F1
#
_entry.id   AF-A0A7C1SZ71-F1
#
_cell.length_a   1.000
_cell.length_b   1.000
_cell.length_c   1.000
_cell.angle_alpha   90.00
_cell.angle_beta   90.00
_cell.angle_gamma   90.00
#
_symmetry.space_group_name_H-M   'P 1'
#
loop_
_entity.id
_entity.type
_entity.pdbx_description
1 polymer ?
#
loop_
_entity_poly.entity_id
_entity_poly.type
_entity_poly.pdbx_seq_one_letter_code
_entity_poly.pdbx_strand_id
1 'polypeptide(L)'
;MGRRKRKQVSPKRVKRVPKIFTCPECGEKSVKVTNIKKKGAFATVKCGNCGETKEVLVNSISEPVDAFGDFIDIFYADQEVQRLEKRIQKLKEENQWGELTLSYSILSDLCRVKAAILLEEENIDLEEINDWKIKSERYKNLEKDALLKLESEELERGLKTDEESLFAESETKIKKERKINDIFDDPGFLEF
;
A
#
# COMPACT_ATOMS: atom_id res chain seq x y z
N MET A 1 -47.57 44.79 -11.48
CA MET A 1 -46.18 44.45 -11.06
C MET A 1 -46.07 42.94 -10.85
N GLY A 2 -45.48 42.21 -11.79
CA GLY A 2 -45.40 40.74 -11.74
C GLY A 2 -44.33 40.25 -10.78
N ARG A 3 -44.71 39.50 -9.74
CA ARG A 3 -43.78 38.82 -8.83
C ARG A 3 -43.00 37.75 -9.61
N ARG A 4 -41.70 37.93 -9.80
CA ARG A 4 -40.81 36.88 -10.35
C ARG A 4 -40.89 35.64 -9.45
N LYS A 5 -41.35 34.51 -9.99
CA LYS A 5 -41.31 33.21 -9.32
C LYS A 5 -39.86 32.88 -8.98
N ARG A 6 -39.56 32.74 -7.68
CA ARG A 6 -38.25 32.34 -7.18
C ARG A 6 -37.96 30.91 -7.65
N LYS A 7 -36.80 30.71 -8.27
CA LYS A 7 -36.37 29.39 -8.77
C LYS A 7 -36.24 28.44 -7.57
N GLN A 8 -37.06 27.38 -7.55
CA GLN A 8 -36.98 26.35 -6.52
C GLN A 8 -35.67 25.59 -6.70
N VAL A 9 -34.77 25.69 -5.72
CA VAL A 9 -33.53 24.91 -5.71
C VAL A 9 -33.92 23.49 -5.32
N SER A 10 -33.87 22.56 -6.29
CA SER A 10 -34.05 21.14 -6.01
C SER A 10 -32.93 20.67 -5.09
N PRO A 11 -33.22 20.05 -3.92
CA PRO A 11 -32.18 19.54 -3.04
C PRO A 11 -31.37 18.47 -3.77
N LYS A 12 -30.05 18.64 -3.81
CA LYS A 12 -29.14 17.63 -4.36
C LYS A 12 -29.19 16.39 -3.48
N ARG A 13 -29.38 15.21 -4.08
CA ARG A 13 -29.31 13.93 -3.35
C ARG A 13 -27.88 13.76 -2.82
N VAL A 14 -27.75 13.55 -1.51
CA VAL A 14 -26.48 13.21 -0.88
C VAL A 14 -26.07 11.82 -1.38
N LYS A 15 -24.87 11.72 -1.96
CA LYS A 15 -24.30 10.44 -2.39
C LYS A 15 -24.08 9.57 -1.15
N ARG A 16 -24.47 8.30 -1.22
CA ARG A 16 -24.26 7.32 -0.14
C ARG A 16 -23.15 6.37 -0.53
N VAL A 17 -22.41 5.95 0.48
CA VAL A 17 -21.35 4.95 0.36
C VAL A 17 -21.96 3.61 -0.07
N PRO A 18 -21.36 2.86 -1.02
CA PRO A 18 -21.85 1.55 -1.43
C PRO A 18 -21.80 0.55 -0.28
N LYS A 19 -22.74 -0.39 -0.27
CA LYS A 19 -22.83 -1.48 0.73
C LYS A 19 -22.40 -2.83 0.19
N ILE A 20 -22.17 -2.92 -1.11
CA ILE A 20 -21.85 -4.14 -1.84
C ILE A 20 -20.59 -3.84 -2.65
N PHE A 21 -19.59 -4.69 -2.51
CA PHE A 21 -18.28 -4.52 -3.13
C PHE A 21 -17.98 -5.65 -4.14
N THR A 22 -16.99 -5.41 -5.00
CA THR A 22 -16.45 -6.39 -5.96
C THR A 22 -15.52 -7.36 -5.26
N CYS A 23 -15.70 -8.67 -5.48
CA CYS A 23 -14.79 -9.68 -4.96
C CYS A 23 -13.49 -9.72 -5.79
N PRO A 24 -12.30 -9.74 -5.16
CA PRO A 24 -11.03 -9.87 -5.87
C PRO A 24 -10.84 -11.26 -6.50
N GLU A 25 -11.40 -12.31 -5.90
CA GLU A 25 -11.27 -13.69 -6.40
C GLU A 25 -12.15 -13.96 -7.62
N CYS A 26 -13.44 -13.59 -7.56
CA CYS A 26 -14.41 -13.93 -8.61
C CYS A 26 -14.85 -12.76 -9.51
N GLY A 27 -14.42 -11.53 -9.21
CA GLY A 27 -14.77 -10.33 -9.99
C GLY A 27 -16.22 -9.86 -9.87
N GLU A 28 -17.09 -10.59 -9.16
CA GLU A 28 -18.51 -10.25 -9.02
C GLU A 28 -18.80 -9.28 -7.86
N LYS A 29 -19.86 -8.47 -8.01
CA LYS A 29 -20.35 -7.51 -6.99
C LYS A 29 -21.21 -8.20 -5.93
N SER A 30 -20.60 -9.08 -5.15
CA SER A 30 -21.30 -9.95 -4.18
C SER A 30 -20.75 -9.88 -2.76
N VAL A 31 -19.74 -9.05 -2.48
CA VAL A 31 -19.12 -8.95 -1.16
C VAL A 31 -20.00 -8.09 -0.23
N LYS A 32 -20.34 -8.65 0.93
CA LYS A 32 -21.09 -7.98 1.99
C LYS A 32 -20.30 -8.01 3.29
N VAL A 33 -20.24 -6.87 3.95
CA VAL A 33 -19.63 -6.74 5.28
C VAL A 33 -20.72 -6.83 6.35
N THR A 34 -20.56 -7.77 7.28
CA THR A 34 -21.48 -8.01 8.40
C THR A 34 -20.80 -7.73 9.75
N ASN A 35 -21.63 -7.45 10.77
CA ASN A 35 -21.24 -7.36 12.19
C ASN A 35 -20.46 -6.13 12.71
N ILE A 36 -20.38 -5.02 11.96
CA ILE A 36 -19.66 -3.79 12.39
C ILE A 36 -20.17 -3.19 13.73
N LYS A 37 -21.44 -3.39 14.10
CA LYS A 37 -22.11 -2.56 15.13
C LYS A 37 -22.45 -3.24 16.46
N LYS A 38 -22.18 -4.54 16.63
CA LYS A 38 -22.86 -5.30 17.69
C LYS A 38 -22.07 -5.59 18.96
N LYS A 39 -20.73 -5.42 19.01
CA LYS A 39 -19.87 -5.39 20.24
C LYS A 39 -18.38 -5.70 19.99
N GLY A 40 -17.97 -6.11 18.79
CA GLY A 40 -16.62 -6.62 18.55
C GLY A 40 -15.74 -5.65 17.79
N ALA A 41 -14.43 -5.70 18.06
CA ALA A 41 -13.37 -5.12 17.25
C ALA A 41 -13.20 -5.83 15.89
N PHE A 42 -14.22 -6.55 15.41
CA PHE A 42 -14.13 -7.45 14.26
C PHE A 42 -15.33 -7.27 13.33
N ALA A 43 -15.08 -7.21 12.03
CA ALA A 43 -16.07 -7.31 10.98
C ALA A 43 -15.83 -8.57 10.16
N THR A 44 -16.93 -9.15 9.68
CA THR A 44 -16.89 -10.36 8.85
C THR A 44 -17.19 -9.95 7.41
N VAL A 45 -16.22 -10.13 6.53
CA VAL A 45 -16.38 -9.90 5.09
C VAL A 45 -16.73 -11.23 4.45
N LYS A 46 -17.88 -11.31 3.78
CA LYS A 46 -18.34 -12.54 3.12
C LYS A 46 -18.71 -12.28 1.67
N CYS A 47 -18.18 -13.09 0.75
CA CYS A 47 -18.60 -13.08 -0.64
C CYS A 47 -19.75 -14.05 -0.87
N GLY A 48 -20.84 -13.57 -1.48
CA GLY A 48 -22.01 -14.40 -1.79
C GLY A 48 -21.85 -15.35 -2.98
N ASN A 49 -20.81 -15.18 -3.82
CA ASN A 49 -20.60 -16.00 -5.02
C ASN A 49 -19.55 -17.10 -4.80
N CYS A 50 -18.30 -16.73 -4.45
CA CYS A 50 -17.24 -17.69 -4.18
C CYS A 50 -17.29 -18.30 -2.76
N GLY A 51 -18.02 -17.69 -1.82
CA GLY A 51 -18.14 -18.18 -0.45
C GLY A 51 -16.96 -17.82 0.48
N GLU A 52 -16.01 -17.02 0.03
CA GLU A 52 -14.90 -16.56 0.87
C GLU A 52 -15.39 -15.77 2.07
N THR A 53 -14.83 -16.08 3.24
CA THR A 53 -15.11 -15.38 4.49
C THR A 53 -13.82 -15.05 5.20
N LYS A 54 -13.61 -13.78 5.53
CA LYS A 54 -12.50 -13.34 6.39
C LYS A 54 -13.00 -12.46 7.51
N GLU A 55 -12.33 -12.55 8.65
CA GLU A 55 -12.54 -11.67 9.79
C GLU A 55 -11.46 -10.60 9.77
N VAL A 56 -11.85 -9.35 9.98
CA VAL A 56 -10.97 -8.19 9.90
C VAL A 56 -11.17 -7.34 11.14
N LEU A 57 -10.07 -6.86 11.72
CA LEU A 57 -10.09 -5.94 12.84
C LEU A 57 -10.64 -4.57 12.43
N VAL A 58 -11.64 -4.06 13.13
CA VAL A 58 -12.20 -2.74 12.83
C VAL A 58 -12.57 -1.94 14.07
N ASN A 59 -12.35 -0.62 13.96
CA ASN A 59 -12.62 0.34 15.02
C ASN A 59 -14.09 0.80 15.05
N SER A 60 -14.51 1.43 16.14
CA SER A 60 -15.90 1.90 16.31
C SER A 60 -16.34 2.99 15.31
N ILE A 61 -15.39 3.71 14.72
CA ILE A 61 -15.61 4.78 13.72
C ILE A 61 -15.62 4.21 12.30
N SER A 62 -15.17 2.97 12.11
CA SER A 62 -14.99 2.38 10.80
C SER A 62 -16.30 2.21 10.03
N GLU A 63 -16.20 2.41 8.72
CA GLU A 63 -17.25 2.19 7.76
C GLU A 63 -17.07 0.81 7.08
N PRO A 64 -18.13 0.25 6.46
CA PRO A 64 -18.02 -1.01 5.71
C PRO A 64 -17.00 -0.94 4.55
N VAL A 65 -16.63 0.25 4.09
CA VAL A 65 -15.58 0.44 3.08
C VAL A 65 -14.20 0.16 3.67
N ASP A 66 -13.95 0.61 4.90
CA ASP A 66 -12.65 0.46 5.55
C ASP A 66 -12.35 -1.03 5.76
N ALA A 67 -13.32 -1.78 6.31
CA ALA A 67 -13.20 -3.23 6.47
C ALA A 67 -13.03 -4.00 5.15
N PHE A 68 -13.54 -3.46 4.04
CA PHE A 68 -13.31 -4.02 2.71
C PHE A 68 -11.92 -3.67 2.17
N GLY A 69 -11.41 -2.47 2.46
CA GLY A 69 -10.03 -2.08 2.15
C GLY A 69 -9.02 -2.98 2.84
N ASP A 70 -9.16 -3.17 4.15
CA ASP A 70 -8.32 -4.07 4.93
C ASP A 70 -8.37 -5.52 4.39
N PHE A 71 -9.56 -5.99 3.96
CA PHE A 71 -9.70 -7.29 3.31
C PHE A 71 -8.91 -7.41 2.00
N ILE A 72 -8.94 -6.36 1.17
CA ILE A 72 -8.15 -6.29 -0.07
C ILE A 72 -6.66 -6.32 0.25
N ASP A 73 -6.22 -5.52 1.22
CA ASP A 73 -4.80 -5.42 1.59
C ASP A 73 -4.27 -6.79 2.06
N ILE A 74 -5.04 -7.51 2.88
CA ILE A 74 -4.70 -8.88 3.31
C ILE A 74 -4.68 -9.86 2.12
N PHE A 75 -5.62 -9.74 1.19
CA PHE A 75 -5.72 -10.62 0.04
C PHE A 75 -4.53 -10.45 -0.92
N TYR A 76 -4.10 -9.22 -1.19
CA TYR A 76 -3.02 -8.93 -2.13
C TYR A 76 -1.63 -8.82 -1.49
N ALA A 77 -1.51 -8.93 -0.16
CA ALA A 77 -0.23 -8.82 0.54
C ALA A 77 0.86 -9.73 -0.06
N ASP A 78 0.53 -10.98 -0.39
CA ASP A 78 1.50 -11.93 -0.95
C ASP A 78 1.94 -11.55 -2.37
N GLN A 79 1.03 -11.01 -3.17
CA GLN A 79 1.37 -10.53 -4.52
C GLN A 79 2.26 -9.29 -4.44
N GLU A 80 1.99 -8.39 -3.49
CA GLU A 80 2.78 -7.18 -3.28
C GLU A 80 4.20 -7.51 -2.81
N VAL A 81 4.37 -8.51 -1.93
CA VAL A 81 5.70 -9.01 -1.52
C VAL A 81 6.48 -9.51 -2.74
N GLN A 82 5.88 -10.36 -3.58
CA GLN A 82 6.55 -10.88 -4.78
C GLN A 82 6.93 -9.77 -5.77
N ARG A 83 6.06 -8.76 -5.92
CA ARG A 83 6.31 -7.60 -6.78
C ARG A 83 7.48 -6.77 -6.27
N LEU A 84 7.50 -6.46 -4.98
CA LEU A 84 8.57 -5.70 -4.35
C LEU A 84 9.91 -6.45 -4.42
N GLU A 85 9.94 -7.77 -4.23
CA GLU A 85 11.15 -8.57 -4.37
C GLU A 85 11.74 -8.48 -5.79
N LYS A 86 10.90 -8.58 -6.84
CA LYS A 86 11.33 -8.38 -8.23
C LYS A 86 11.84 -6.97 -8.47
N ARG A 87 11.15 -5.96 -7.91
CA ARG A 87 11.56 -4.56 -8.04
C ARG A 87 12.90 -4.30 -7.35
N ILE A 88 13.15 -4.88 -6.19
CA ILE A 88 14.42 -4.79 -5.47
C ILE A 88 15.57 -5.36 -6.30
N GLN A 89 15.36 -6.47 -7.01
CA GLN A 89 16.38 -7.03 -7.89
C GLN A 89 16.77 -6.03 -8.99
N LYS A 90 15.79 -5.43 -9.67
CA LYS A 90 16.03 -4.40 -10.69
C LYS A 90 16.72 -3.15 -10.12
N LEU A 91 16.22 -2.64 -8.99
CA LEU A 91 16.78 -1.43 -8.37
C LEU A 91 18.21 -1.62 -7.86
N LYS A 92 18.58 -2.85 -7.45
CA LYS A 92 19.96 -3.23 -7.11
C LYS A 92 20.89 -3.13 -8.31
N GLU A 93 20.43 -3.55 -9.49
CA GLU A 93 21.22 -3.45 -10.73
C GLU A 93 21.42 -1.99 -11.16
N GLU A 94 20.41 -1.15 -10.93
CA GLU A 94 20.44 0.27 -11.30
C GLU A 94 21.11 1.19 -10.26
N ASN A 95 21.55 0.64 -9.11
CA ASN A 95 22.12 1.37 -7.97
C ASN A 95 21.24 2.54 -7.47
N GLN A 96 19.92 2.36 -7.50
CA GLN A 96 18.98 3.37 -7.00
C GLN A 96 18.71 3.17 -5.50
N TRP A 97 19.63 3.63 -4.63
CA TRP A 97 19.52 3.38 -3.19
C TRP A 97 18.26 3.97 -2.53
N GLY A 98 17.77 5.12 -3.00
CA GLY A 98 16.59 5.76 -2.41
C GLY A 98 15.28 5.00 -2.64
N GLU A 99 15.11 4.37 -3.81
CA GLU A 99 13.96 3.50 -4.05
C GLU A 99 14.13 2.15 -3.36
N LEU A 100 15.38 1.66 -3.27
CA LEU A 100 15.70 0.44 -2.54
C LEU A 100 15.34 0.55 -1.06
N THR A 101 15.71 1.64 -0.39
CA THR A 101 15.39 1.86 1.03
C THR A 101 13.89 1.84 1.27
N LEU A 102 13.12 2.59 0.46
CA LEU A 102 11.65 2.58 0.52
C LEU A 102 11.08 1.18 0.35
N SER A 103 11.55 0.42 -0.65
CA SER A 103 11.05 -0.94 -0.90
C SER A 103 11.35 -1.91 0.26
N TYR A 104 12.51 -1.80 0.90
CA TYR A 104 12.84 -2.59 2.10
C TYR A 104 12.00 -2.20 3.31
N SER A 105 11.75 -0.91 3.50
CA SER A 105 10.88 -0.39 4.56
C SER A 105 9.48 -1.00 4.47
N ILE A 106 8.88 -0.94 3.28
CA ILE A 106 7.56 -1.50 2.98
C ILE A 106 7.54 -3.02 3.21
N LEU A 107 8.53 -3.77 2.70
CA LEU A 107 8.62 -5.22 2.94
C LEU A 107 8.75 -5.55 4.42
N SER A 108 9.47 -4.74 5.19
CA SER A 108 9.63 -4.96 6.63
C SER A 108 8.31 -4.82 7.39
N ASP A 109 7.45 -3.89 6.95
CA ASP A 109 6.16 -3.63 7.56
C ASP A 109 5.15 -4.70 7.12
N LEU A 110 5.13 -5.08 5.83
CA LEU A 110 4.31 -6.21 5.34
C LEU A 110 4.63 -7.51 6.07
N CYS A 111 5.91 -7.84 6.28
CA CYS A 111 6.29 -9.03 7.05
C CYS A 111 5.80 -8.98 8.50
N ARG A 112 5.78 -7.80 9.13
CA ARG A 112 5.27 -7.61 10.49
C ARG A 112 3.76 -7.76 10.56
N VAL A 113 3.05 -7.19 9.61
CA VAL A 113 1.59 -7.34 9.48
C VAL A 113 1.24 -8.81 9.27
N LYS A 114 1.95 -9.51 8.39
CA LYS A 114 1.73 -10.95 8.14
C LYS A 114 1.99 -11.80 9.39
N ALA A 115 3.06 -11.51 10.12
CA ALA A 115 3.33 -12.18 11.40
C ALA A 115 2.23 -11.92 12.45
N ALA A 116 1.62 -10.74 12.45
CA ALA A 116 0.50 -10.41 13.34
C ALA A 116 -0.78 -11.15 12.94
N ILE A 117 -1.09 -11.23 11.64
CA ILE A 117 -2.26 -11.97 11.12
C ILE A 117 -2.15 -13.46 11.50
N LEU A 118 -1.00 -14.09 11.25
CA LEU A 118 -0.78 -15.50 11.60
C LEU A 118 -0.90 -15.79 13.11
N LEU A 119 -0.66 -14.80 13.96
CA LEU A 119 -0.86 -14.94 15.41
C LEU A 119 -2.34 -14.93 15.81
N GLU A 120 -3.23 -14.41 14.96
CA GLU A 120 -4.67 -14.31 15.21
C GLU A 120 -5.45 -15.50 14.65
N GLU A 121 -4.84 -16.33 13.80
CA GLU A 121 -5.46 -17.53 13.23
C GLU A 121 -5.67 -18.63 14.28
N GLU A 122 -6.72 -19.44 14.12
CA GLU A 122 -7.11 -20.48 15.09
C GLU A 122 -6.05 -21.60 15.22
N ASN A 123 -5.27 -21.84 14.17
CA ASN A 123 -4.17 -22.79 14.14
C ASN A 123 -2.83 -22.03 14.10
N ILE A 124 -2.22 -21.84 15.28
CA ILE A 124 -1.00 -21.06 15.42
C ILE A 124 0.24 -21.91 15.08
N ASP A 125 0.82 -21.69 13.91
CA ASP A 125 2.12 -22.26 13.52
C ASP A 125 3.27 -21.32 13.92
N LEU A 126 3.83 -21.56 15.11
CA LEU A 126 4.88 -20.70 15.69
C LEU A 126 6.16 -20.61 14.86
N GLU A 127 6.47 -21.64 14.07
CA GLU A 127 7.65 -21.65 13.19
C GLU A 127 7.50 -20.62 12.07
N GLU A 128 6.36 -20.60 11.38
CA GLU A 128 6.09 -19.64 10.30
C GLU A 128 6.10 -18.20 10.82
N ILE A 129 5.53 -17.96 11.99
CA ILE A 129 5.53 -16.65 12.64
C ILE A 129 6.96 -16.16 12.90
N ASN A 130 7.82 -17.06 13.40
CA ASN A 130 9.22 -16.72 13.66
C ASN A 130 9.98 -16.47 12.35
N ASP A 131 9.70 -17.20 11.29
CA ASP A 131 10.29 -16.96 9.98
C ASP A 131 9.93 -15.57 9.44
N TRP A 132 8.66 -15.15 9.56
CA TRP A 132 8.25 -13.80 9.17
C TRP A 132 8.89 -12.71 10.03
N LYS A 133 9.05 -12.93 11.34
CA LYS A 133 9.79 -12.01 12.22
C LYS A 133 11.25 -11.88 11.78
N ILE A 134 11.94 -12.99 11.53
CA ILE A 134 13.32 -13.02 11.05
C ILE A 134 13.44 -12.31 9.70
N LYS A 135 12.51 -12.55 8.75
CA LYS A 135 12.46 -11.85 7.46
C LYS A 135 12.30 -10.34 7.66
N SER A 136 11.41 -9.91 8.58
CA SER A 136 11.21 -8.49 8.86
C SER A 136 12.47 -7.80 9.40
N GLU A 137 13.22 -8.48 10.26
CA GLU A 137 14.49 -7.97 10.80
C GLU A 137 15.58 -7.93 9.72
N ARG A 138 15.63 -8.92 8.83
CA ARG A 138 16.52 -8.92 7.67
C ARG A 138 16.27 -7.70 6.78
N TYR A 139 15.01 -7.42 6.44
CA TYR A 139 14.67 -6.27 5.60
C TYR A 139 14.99 -4.93 6.27
N LYS A 140 14.79 -4.79 7.58
CA LYS A 140 15.22 -3.60 8.34
C LYS A 140 16.73 -3.39 8.30
N ASN A 141 17.52 -4.46 8.38
CA ASN A 141 18.97 -4.34 8.31
C ASN A 141 19.41 -3.91 6.90
N LEU A 142 18.80 -4.50 5.86
CA LEU A 142 19.05 -4.10 4.47
C LEU A 142 18.64 -2.65 4.18
N GLU A 143 17.56 -2.17 4.78
CA GLU A 143 17.13 -0.77 4.73
C GLU A 143 18.21 0.16 5.29
N LYS A 144 18.73 -0.13 6.49
CA LYS A 144 19.82 0.64 7.11
C LYS A 144 21.09 0.63 6.25
N ASP A 145 21.46 -0.54 5.71
CA ASP A 145 22.62 -0.65 4.83
C ASP A 145 22.46 0.17 3.55
N ALA A 146 21.25 0.20 2.97
CA ALA A 146 20.95 0.99 1.79
C ALA A 146 20.90 2.50 2.10
N LEU A 147 20.42 2.90 3.28
CA LEU A 147 20.46 4.29 3.75
C LEU A 147 21.90 4.78 3.93
N LEU A 148 22.76 3.98 4.57
CA LEU A 148 24.17 4.33 4.74
C LEU A 148 24.89 4.52 3.40
N LYS A 149 24.55 3.71 2.39
CA LYS A 149 25.09 3.88 1.04
C LYS A 149 24.60 5.16 0.38
N LEU A 150 23.31 5.47 0.53
CA LEU A 150 22.74 6.72 0.03
C LEU A 150 23.44 7.92 0.69
N GLU A 151 23.59 7.92 2.01
CA GLU A 151 24.31 8.97 2.76
C GLU A 151 25.76 9.09 2.28
N SER A 152 26.46 7.97 2.05
CA SER A 152 27.82 8.00 1.52
C SER A 152 27.89 8.62 0.11
N GLU A 153 26.92 8.30 -0.77
CA GLU A 153 26.84 8.91 -2.10
C GLU A 153 26.54 10.41 -2.04
N GLU A 154 25.71 10.84 -1.08
CA GLU A 154 25.42 12.27 -0.87
C GLU A 154 26.63 13.02 -0.32
N LEU A 155 27.37 12.43 0.61
CA LEU A 155 28.63 12.98 1.12
C LEU A 155 29.70 13.08 0.02
N GLU A 156 29.84 12.05 -0.81
CA GLU A 156 30.75 12.07 -1.95
C GLU A 156 30.38 13.10 -3.01
N ARG A 157 29.07 13.32 -3.24
CA ARG A 157 28.58 14.41 -4.11
C ARG A 157 28.86 15.79 -3.53
N GLY A 158 29.18 15.86 -2.24
CA GLY A 158 29.53 17.07 -1.51
C GLY A 158 28.32 17.94 -1.20
N LEU A 159 28.29 18.50 0.02
CA LEU A 159 27.47 19.69 0.28
C LEU A 159 28.12 20.84 -0.50
N LYS A 160 27.52 21.25 -1.61
CA LYS A 160 27.90 22.51 -2.27
C LYS A 160 27.79 23.62 -1.22
N THR A 161 28.92 24.13 -0.74
CA THR A 161 28.92 25.37 0.04
C THR A 161 28.36 26.48 -0.85
N ASP A 162 27.55 27.36 -0.26
CA ASP A 162 26.71 28.33 -0.97
C ASP A 162 27.48 29.31 -1.89
N GLU A 163 28.82 29.30 -1.87
CA GLU A 163 29.67 30.15 -2.70
C GLU A 163 29.91 29.57 -4.12
N GLU A 164 29.81 28.26 -4.33
CA GLU A 164 29.98 27.63 -5.66
C GLU A 164 28.64 27.38 -6.40
N SER A 165 27.51 27.40 -5.69
CA SER A 165 26.18 27.14 -6.26
C SER A 165 25.57 28.31 -7.03
N LEU A 166 26.06 29.54 -6.83
CA LEU A 166 25.53 30.76 -7.46
C LEU A 166 26.03 31.01 -8.89
N PHE A 167 27.10 30.35 -9.34
CA PHE A 167 27.70 30.61 -10.67
C PHE A 167 27.96 29.36 -11.52
N ALA A 168 27.74 28.16 -11.00
CA ALA A 168 27.80 26.95 -11.81
C ALA A 168 26.43 26.67 -12.43
N GLU A 169 26.17 27.21 -13.64
CA GLU A 169 25.24 26.57 -14.58
C GLU A 169 25.83 25.20 -14.93
N SER A 170 25.69 24.24 -14.02
CA SER A 170 26.01 22.87 -14.34
C SER A 170 24.93 22.39 -15.30
N GLU A 171 25.32 22.09 -16.54
CA GLU A 171 24.67 21.12 -17.40
C GLU A 171 24.71 19.74 -16.71
N THR A 172 24.15 19.62 -15.51
CA THR A 172 23.74 18.33 -15.00
C THR A 172 22.61 17.94 -15.92
N LYS A 173 22.91 17.04 -16.85
CA LYS A 173 21.90 16.23 -17.53
C LYS A 173 21.09 15.61 -16.41
N ILE A 174 19.98 16.26 -16.05
CA ILE A 174 18.88 15.67 -15.29
C ILE A 174 18.71 14.32 -15.98
N LYS A 175 19.04 13.23 -15.27
CA LYS A 175 19.01 11.90 -15.87
C LYS A 175 17.64 11.79 -16.50
N LYS A 176 17.70 11.58 -17.83
CA LYS A 176 16.60 11.61 -18.79
C LYS A 176 15.29 11.15 -18.15
N GLU A 177 14.23 11.90 -18.44
CA GLU A 177 12.83 11.49 -18.34
C GLU A 177 12.74 9.95 -18.30
N ARG A 178 12.26 9.40 -17.18
CA ARG A 178 11.97 7.97 -17.05
C ARG A 178 11.27 7.55 -18.33
N LYS A 179 11.77 6.52 -19.02
CA LYS A 179 11.12 6.12 -20.27
C LYS A 179 9.68 5.79 -19.90
N ILE A 180 8.75 6.22 -20.74
CA ILE A 180 7.32 5.97 -20.56
C ILE A 180 7.10 4.48 -20.18
N ASN A 181 7.79 3.57 -20.84
CA ASN A 181 7.73 2.14 -20.55
C ASN A 181 8.12 1.78 -19.10
N ASP A 182 9.11 2.43 -18.47
CA ASP A 182 9.48 2.14 -17.07
C ASP A 182 8.40 2.62 -16.06
N ILE A 183 7.53 3.55 -16.47
CA ILE A 183 6.37 4.03 -15.71
C ILE A 183 5.16 3.09 -15.93
N PHE A 184 5.03 2.50 -17.11
CA PHE A 184 3.92 1.61 -17.50
C PHE A 184 4.21 0.11 -17.31
N ASP A 185 5.47 -0.29 -17.12
CA ASP A 185 5.89 -1.68 -16.82
C ASP A 185 5.57 -2.09 -15.37
N ASP A 186 5.16 -1.13 -14.54
CA ASP A 186 4.64 -1.35 -13.20
C ASP A 186 3.17 -0.90 -13.21
N PRO A 187 2.23 -1.69 -13.77
CA PRO A 187 0.85 -1.29 -14.07
C PRO A 187 0.00 -0.89 -12.84
N GLY A 188 0.61 -0.85 -11.67
CA GLY A 188 -0.06 -0.53 -10.43
C GLY A 188 -0.91 -1.71 -9.96
N PHE A 189 -1.33 -1.57 -8.72
CA PHE A 189 -2.05 -2.54 -7.90
C PHE A 189 -3.42 -3.01 -8.47
N LEU A 190 -3.87 -2.52 -9.62
CA LEU A 190 -5.18 -2.80 -10.18
C LEU A 190 -5.10 -3.01 -11.70
N GLU A 191 -4.65 -4.18 -12.13
CA GLU A 191 -5.07 -4.73 -13.41
C GLU A 191 -6.34 -5.57 -13.19
N PHE A 192 -7.47 -5.05 -13.70
CA PHE A 192 -8.71 -5.81 -13.90
C PHE A 192 -8.74 -6.38 -15.32
#